data_AF-A0A816GS30-F1
#
_entry.id   AF-A0A816GS30-F1
#
_cell.length_a   1.000
_cell.length_b   1.000
_cell.length_c   1.000
_cell.angle_alpha   90.00
_cell.angle_beta   90.00
_cell.angle_gamma   90.00
#
_symmetry.space_group_name_H-M   'P 1'
#
loop_
_entity.id
_entity.type
_entity.pdbx_description
1 polymer ?
#
loop_
_entity_poly.entity_id
_entity_poly.type
_entity_poly.pdbx_seq_one_letter_code
_entity_poly.pdbx_strand_id
1 'polypeptide(L)'
;MIPTEEEHAVRQQVINRITNVINQYLPTASVDIYGSYKTGLYLPMSDIDLIVHSKDGRQWRPEELEALMLVLREAFCRHRICTQEGIQLLNGATVPIIKLTDRRTDVKVDMSFNMNNGLRSAQLILHYLEVYPSLKYLVYVLKQYLLQLNLNEVWTGGISSYSLILMLVCFFQTYYKKDQHSFWSSSLSSSFLSGLSTSSSATIKTTPSSSLKNGTTDDCSSLTSYPSSSAASCISSDDNNSCGNNNSDLDDDHFNNGLSAANSSNSSSCTTSSTNSTVEHANLGHMLISFLELYGVYFNYVKLGIRVQTPHQPDRPAGFIDKEELFKNFCCGHRTISNLCIVDPFNDKNDISKASWLTPKLNSAFREAFDKLLQSVSDQNTTLKNAPSILSKILSVSESTLTYRRRLRSIYRDNQNEQRTVR
;
A
#
# COMPACT_ATOMS: atom_id res chain seq x y z
N MET A 1 1.28 1.37 14.79
CA MET A 1 0.41 1.56 13.61
C MET A 1 -0.04 0.25 13.01
N ILE A 2 0.69 -0.85 13.20
CA ILE A 2 0.17 -2.19 12.96
C ILE A 2 -1.09 -2.39 13.84
N PRO A 3 -2.21 -2.87 13.27
CA PRO A 3 -3.40 -3.23 14.03
C PRO A 3 -3.10 -4.31 15.09
N THR A 4 -3.77 -4.26 16.23
CA THR A 4 -3.64 -5.31 17.26
C THR A 4 -4.55 -6.50 16.95
N GLU A 5 -4.29 -7.64 17.60
CA GLU A 5 -5.16 -8.82 17.52
C GLU A 5 -6.61 -8.51 17.92
N GLU A 6 -6.81 -7.63 18.91
CA GLU A 6 -8.15 -7.20 19.34
C GLU A 6 -8.87 -6.45 18.21
N GLU A 7 -8.16 -5.55 17.52
CA GLU A 7 -8.69 -4.79 16.39
C GLU A 7 -8.96 -5.68 15.17
N HIS A 8 -8.13 -6.70 14.97
CA HIS A 8 -8.32 -7.68 13.91
C HIS A 8 -9.56 -8.54 14.18
N ALA A 9 -9.73 -9.02 15.42
CA ALA A 9 -10.89 -9.81 15.83
C ALA A 9 -12.22 -9.06 15.69
N VAL A 10 -12.25 -7.76 16.05
CA VAL A 10 -13.46 -6.93 15.85
C VAL A 10 -13.81 -6.80 14.37
N ARG A 11 -12.81 -6.61 13.49
CA ARG A 11 -13.04 -6.58 12.04
C ARG A 11 -13.55 -7.91 11.50
N GLN A 12 -13.02 -9.03 12.00
CA GLN A 12 -13.51 -10.35 11.61
C GLN A 12 -14.97 -10.55 12.01
N GLN A 13 -15.40 -10.01 13.16
CA GLN A 13 -16.82 -10.03 13.56
C GLN A 13 -17.69 -9.19 12.60
N VAL A 14 -17.22 -8.03 12.16
CA VAL A 14 -17.92 -7.21 11.15
C VAL A 14 -18.09 -7.99 9.85
N ILE A 15 -17.01 -8.60 9.35
CA ILE A 15 -17.03 -9.44 8.14
C ILE A 15 -18.07 -10.56 8.30
N ASN A 16 -18.01 -11.31 9.40
CA ASN A 16 -18.94 -12.42 9.64
C ASN A 16 -20.40 -11.95 9.64
N ARG A 17 -20.72 -10.81 10.26
CA ARG A 17 -22.08 -10.25 10.26
C ARG A 17 -22.53 -9.87 8.85
N ILE A 18 -21.67 -9.21 8.08
CA ILE A 18 -21.96 -8.82 6.69
C ILE A 18 -22.18 -10.04 5.82
N THR A 19 -21.26 -11.01 5.87
CA THR A 19 -21.34 -12.26 5.10
C THR A 19 -22.60 -13.05 5.43
N ASN A 20 -23.02 -13.10 6.69
CA ASN A 20 -24.27 -13.77 7.08
C ASN A 20 -25.50 -13.11 6.45
N VAL A 21 -25.56 -11.77 6.42
CA VAL A 21 -26.65 -11.05 5.75
C VAL A 21 -26.61 -11.31 4.24
N ILE A 22 -25.44 -11.24 3.60
CA ILE A 22 -25.33 -11.53 2.16
C ILE A 22 -25.82 -12.95 1.86
N ASN A 23 -25.38 -13.95 2.61
CA ASN A 23 -25.79 -15.35 2.39
C ASN A 23 -27.30 -15.56 2.57
N GLN A 24 -27.96 -14.78 3.44
CA GLN A 24 -29.40 -14.86 3.65
C GLN A 24 -30.21 -14.29 2.47
N TYR A 25 -29.76 -13.18 1.89
CA TYR A 25 -30.47 -12.47 0.81
C TYR A 25 -30.00 -12.88 -0.59
N LEU A 26 -28.78 -13.39 -0.71
CA LEU A 26 -28.15 -13.83 -1.95
C LEU A 26 -27.40 -15.16 -1.74
N PRO A 27 -28.13 -16.29 -1.62
CA PRO A 27 -27.51 -17.60 -1.36
C PRO A 27 -26.57 -18.08 -2.47
N THR A 28 -26.74 -17.56 -3.68
CA THR A 28 -25.92 -17.87 -4.85
C THR A 28 -24.60 -17.10 -4.90
N ALA A 29 -24.34 -16.20 -3.97
CA ALA A 29 -23.08 -15.45 -3.91
C ALA A 29 -22.08 -16.01 -2.91
N SER A 30 -20.81 -15.73 -3.20
CA SER A 30 -19.66 -15.91 -2.34
C SER A 30 -19.10 -14.54 -1.97
N VAL A 31 -18.52 -14.44 -0.77
CA VAL A 31 -17.92 -13.22 -0.23
C VAL A 31 -16.47 -13.51 0.12
N ASP A 32 -15.56 -12.83 -0.57
CA ASP A 32 -14.13 -12.92 -0.31
C ASP A 32 -13.57 -11.61 0.20
N ILE A 33 -12.53 -11.70 1.03
CA ILE A 33 -11.79 -10.54 1.51
C ILE A 33 -10.59 -10.30 0.59
N TYR A 34 -10.34 -9.04 0.22
CA TYR A 34 -9.17 -8.67 -0.58
C TYR A 34 -8.39 -7.51 0.03
N GLY A 35 -7.48 -6.95 -0.77
CA GLY A 35 -6.81 -5.70 -0.46
C GLY A 35 -5.89 -5.76 0.76
N SER A 36 -5.87 -4.65 1.51
CA SER A 36 -4.90 -4.49 2.60
C SER A 36 -5.23 -5.36 3.82
N TYR A 37 -6.50 -5.73 4.01
CA TYR A 37 -6.88 -6.68 5.07
C TYR A 37 -6.35 -8.08 4.77
N LYS A 38 -6.56 -8.58 3.53
CA LYS A 38 -6.09 -9.91 3.12
C LYS A 38 -4.57 -10.07 3.19
N THR A 39 -3.82 -9.02 2.87
CA THR A 39 -2.34 -9.01 2.89
C THR A 39 -1.76 -8.69 4.26
N GLY A 40 -2.59 -8.33 5.25
CA GLY A 40 -2.15 -7.87 6.57
C GLY A 40 -1.59 -6.44 6.59
N LEU A 41 -1.55 -5.71 5.48
CA LEU A 41 -0.96 -4.38 5.34
C LEU A 41 -1.95 -3.21 5.58
N TYR A 42 -3.04 -3.46 6.31
CA TYR A 42 -4.04 -2.43 6.63
C TYR A 42 -3.62 -1.58 7.84
N LEU A 43 -3.96 -0.30 7.82
CA LEU A 43 -3.77 0.62 8.95
C LEU A 43 -5.00 0.58 9.87
N PRO A 44 -4.92 1.17 11.09
CA PRO A 44 -5.99 1.07 12.06
C PRO A 44 -7.30 1.73 11.62
N MET A 45 -7.23 2.73 10.74
CA MET A 45 -8.40 3.38 10.13
C MET A 45 -8.75 2.83 8.74
N SER A 46 -8.00 1.83 8.23
CA SER A 46 -8.24 1.31 6.89
C SER A 46 -9.57 0.56 6.81
N ASP A 47 -10.19 0.71 5.64
CA ASP A 47 -11.42 0.06 5.23
C ASP A 47 -11.20 -1.45 5.04
N ILE A 48 -12.28 -2.22 5.18
CA ILE A 48 -12.31 -3.64 4.80
C ILE A 48 -12.80 -3.73 3.36
N ASP A 49 -11.98 -4.37 2.53
CA ASP A 49 -12.24 -4.60 1.13
C ASP A 49 -12.90 -5.98 0.92
N LEU A 50 -14.15 -6.02 0.47
CA LEU A 50 -14.90 -7.25 0.16
C LEU A 50 -15.23 -7.38 -1.33
N ILE A 51 -15.09 -8.58 -1.89
CA ILE A 51 -15.58 -8.94 -3.22
C ILE A 51 -16.77 -9.86 -3.06
N VAL A 52 -17.88 -9.49 -3.69
CA VAL A 52 -19.05 -10.35 -3.85
C VAL A 52 -19.08 -10.84 -5.29
N HIS A 53 -19.16 -12.15 -5.49
CA HIS A 53 -19.19 -12.78 -6.80
C HIS A 53 -20.10 -14.01 -6.78
N SER A 54 -20.57 -14.43 -7.95
CA SER A 54 -21.46 -15.58 -8.05
C SER A 54 -20.72 -16.89 -7.82
N LYS A 55 -21.35 -17.83 -7.10
CA LYS A 55 -20.79 -19.17 -6.81
C LYS A 55 -20.56 -20.01 -8.05
N ASP A 56 -21.38 -19.81 -9.07
CA ASP A 56 -21.29 -20.49 -10.37
C ASP A 56 -20.30 -19.81 -11.32
N GLY A 57 -19.57 -18.78 -10.88
CA GLY A 57 -18.59 -18.05 -11.68
C GLY A 57 -19.20 -17.10 -12.70
N ARG A 58 -20.53 -16.97 -12.79
CA ARG A 58 -21.17 -16.02 -13.71
C ARG A 58 -20.92 -14.58 -13.26
N GLN A 59 -20.75 -13.68 -14.22
CA GLN A 59 -20.74 -12.24 -13.94
C GLN A 59 -22.16 -11.69 -13.96
N TRP A 60 -22.52 -10.92 -12.94
CA TRP A 60 -23.79 -10.19 -12.92
C TRP A 60 -23.76 -9.02 -13.90
N ARG A 61 -24.87 -8.83 -14.63
CA ARG A 61 -25.04 -7.68 -15.55
C ARG A 61 -25.22 -6.38 -14.76
N PRO A 62 -24.95 -5.20 -15.35
CA PRO A 62 -25.10 -3.92 -14.66
C PRO A 62 -26.48 -3.72 -14.01
N GLU A 63 -27.57 -4.10 -14.68
CA GLU A 63 -28.94 -3.96 -14.15
C GLU A 63 -29.19 -4.93 -12.98
N GLU A 64 -28.62 -6.13 -13.03
CA GLU A 64 -28.69 -7.10 -11.93
C GLU A 64 -27.92 -6.59 -10.71
N LEU A 65 -26.74 -5.98 -10.93
CA LEU A 65 -25.93 -5.39 -9.86
C LEU A 65 -26.65 -4.23 -9.17
N GLU A 66 -27.28 -3.33 -9.93
CA GLU A 66 -28.03 -2.22 -9.35
C GLU A 66 -29.19 -2.72 -8.47
N ALA A 67 -29.99 -3.65 -8.99
CA ALA A 67 -31.07 -4.26 -8.22
C ALA A 67 -30.54 -4.98 -6.96
N LEU A 68 -29.43 -5.72 -7.10
CA LEU A 68 -28.81 -6.43 -5.99
C LEU A 68 -28.30 -5.47 -4.90
N MET A 69 -27.63 -4.39 -5.29
CA MET A 69 -27.09 -3.40 -4.37
C MET A 69 -28.21 -2.71 -3.58
N LEU A 70 -29.36 -2.45 -4.19
CA LEU A 70 -30.55 -1.93 -3.50
C LEU A 70 -31.09 -2.93 -2.48
N VAL A 71 -31.18 -4.21 -2.82
CA VAL A 71 -31.61 -5.28 -1.90
C VAL A 71 -30.64 -5.38 -0.72
N LEU A 72 -29.33 -5.40 -0.98
CA LEU A 72 -28.31 -5.47 0.06
C LEU A 72 -28.33 -4.23 0.96
N ARG A 73 -28.50 -3.03 0.40
CA ARG A 73 -28.63 -1.80 1.18
C ARG A 73 -29.77 -1.89 2.20
N GLU A 74 -30.93 -2.34 1.74
CA GLU A 74 -32.11 -2.49 2.58
C GLU A 74 -31.92 -3.62 3.62
N ALA A 75 -31.31 -4.74 3.23
CA ALA A 75 -30.96 -5.82 4.13
C ALA A 75 -29.99 -5.39 5.24
N PHE A 76 -28.92 -4.68 4.91
CA PHE A 76 -27.95 -4.18 5.90
C PHE A 76 -28.59 -3.19 6.88
N CYS A 77 -29.46 -2.30 6.41
CA CYS A 77 -30.23 -1.41 7.28
C CYS A 77 -31.17 -2.19 8.21
N ARG A 78 -31.92 -3.16 7.67
CA ARG A 78 -32.86 -4.01 8.42
C ARG A 78 -32.16 -4.81 9.52
N HIS A 79 -31.00 -5.39 9.20
CA HIS A 79 -30.17 -6.14 10.14
C HIS A 79 -29.33 -5.25 11.06
N ARG A 80 -29.48 -3.92 10.98
CA ARG A 80 -28.78 -2.91 11.79
C ARG A 80 -27.24 -3.03 11.67
N ILE A 81 -26.74 -3.43 10.50
CA ILE A 81 -25.32 -3.41 10.17
C ILE A 81 -24.84 -1.96 10.04
N CYS A 82 -25.58 -1.14 9.30
CA CYS A 82 -25.31 0.29 9.10
C CYS A 82 -26.60 1.11 9.27
N THR A 83 -26.48 2.43 9.33
CA THR A 83 -27.64 3.35 9.21
C THR A 83 -27.91 3.67 7.74
N GLN A 84 -29.02 4.38 7.44
CA GLN A 84 -29.32 4.81 6.08
C GLN A 84 -28.29 5.78 5.51
N GLU A 85 -27.71 6.63 6.36
CA GLU A 85 -26.63 7.58 6.01
C GLU A 85 -25.26 6.88 5.96
N GLY A 86 -25.11 5.79 6.71
CA GLY A 86 -23.90 4.99 6.80
C GLY A 86 -23.69 4.04 5.63
N ILE A 87 -24.47 4.12 4.55
CA ILE A 87 -24.32 3.30 3.34
C ILE A 87 -24.54 4.11 2.07
N GLN A 88 -23.62 3.97 1.11
CA GLN A 88 -23.59 4.71 -0.14
C GLN A 88 -23.38 3.73 -1.31
N LEU A 89 -24.16 3.92 -2.38
CA LEU A 89 -24.05 3.15 -3.61
C LEU A 89 -23.31 4.00 -4.64
N LEU A 90 -22.12 3.55 -5.05
CA LEU A 90 -21.29 4.25 -6.02
C LEU A 90 -21.38 3.54 -7.38
N ASN A 91 -22.21 4.08 -8.28
CA ASN A 91 -22.46 3.50 -9.61
C ASN A 91 -21.62 4.17 -10.72
N GLY A 92 -20.81 5.18 -10.40
CA GLY A 92 -20.08 6.00 -11.39
C GLY A 92 -18.76 5.40 -11.89
N ALA A 93 -18.38 4.20 -11.45
CA ALA A 93 -17.13 3.53 -11.84
C ALA A 93 -17.43 2.29 -12.70
N THR A 94 -16.41 1.80 -13.43
CA THR A 94 -16.50 0.57 -14.24
C THR A 94 -16.93 -0.66 -13.43
N VAL A 95 -16.67 -0.65 -12.13
CA VAL A 95 -17.21 -1.63 -11.17
C VAL A 95 -17.99 -0.86 -10.10
N PRO A 96 -19.27 -1.20 -9.88
CA PRO A 96 -20.06 -0.54 -8.84
C PRO A 96 -19.60 -0.98 -7.44
N ILE A 97 -19.62 -0.05 -6.49
CA ILE A 97 -19.12 -0.26 -5.12
C ILE A 97 -20.20 0.14 -4.10
N ILE A 98 -20.44 -0.71 -3.11
CA ILE A 98 -21.15 -0.32 -1.89
C ILE A 98 -20.10 0.11 -0.87
N LYS A 99 -20.16 1.37 -0.43
CA LYS A 99 -19.42 1.82 0.75
C LYS A 99 -20.35 1.84 1.94
N LEU A 100 -19.99 1.17 3.03
CA LEU A 100 -20.76 1.21 4.27
C LEU A 100 -19.88 1.38 5.49
N THR A 101 -20.45 1.91 6.56
CA THR A 101 -19.82 2.00 7.88
C THR A 101 -20.62 1.17 8.87
N ASP A 102 -19.98 0.18 9.48
CA ASP A 102 -20.60 -0.64 10.52
C ASP A 102 -20.99 0.26 11.70
N ARG A 103 -22.27 0.25 12.04
CA ARG A 103 -22.86 1.12 13.06
C ARG A 103 -22.28 0.86 14.46
N ARG A 104 -21.87 -0.37 14.76
CA ARG A 104 -21.38 -0.73 16.11
C ARG A 104 -19.93 -0.30 16.28
N THR A 105 -19.09 -0.58 15.29
CA THR A 105 -17.63 -0.47 15.40
C THR A 105 -17.04 0.71 14.64
N ASP A 106 -17.82 1.43 13.86
CA ASP A 106 -17.38 2.46 12.90
C ASP A 106 -16.34 1.93 11.90
N VAL A 107 -16.33 0.60 11.67
CA VAL A 107 -15.45 -0.02 10.68
C VAL A 107 -16.06 0.23 9.30
N LYS A 108 -15.30 0.87 8.43
CA LYS A 108 -15.66 1.09 7.05
C LYS A 108 -15.43 -0.16 6.22
N VAL A 109 -16.33 -0.40 5.27
CA VAL A 109 -16.30 -1.57 4.38
C VAL A 109 -16.63 -1.09 2.98
N ASP A 110 -15.73 -1.39 2.04
CA ASP A 110 -15.90 -1.19 0.62
C ASP A 110 -16.18 -2.56 -0.01
N MET A 111 -17.31 -2.67 -0.71
CA MET A 111 -17.77 -3.91 -1.31
C MET A 111 -17.88 -3.75 -2.82
N SER A 112 -17.06 -4.50 -3.54
CA SER A 112 -17.02 -4.55 -4.99
C SER A 112 -17.67 -5.83 -5.51
N PHE A 113 -18.14 -5.78 -6.75
CA PHE A 113 -18.79 -6.92 -7.42
C PHE A 113 -18.01 -7.34 -8.66
N ASN A 114 -18.02 -8.63 -8.99
CA ASN A 114 -17.38 -9.17 -10.21
C ASN A 114 -15.88 -8.87 -10.37
N MET A 115 -15.14 -8.55 -9.29
CA MET A 115 -13.71 -8.22 -9.38
C MET A 115 -12.79 -9.41 -9.10
N ASN A 116 -12.29 -10.06 -10.15
CA ASN A 116 -11.35 -11.18 -9.98
C ASN A 116 -9.88 -10.72 -9.83
N ASN A 117 -9.53 -9.54 -10.36
CA ASN A 117 -8.15 -9.05 -10.36
C ASN A 117 -7.62 -8.74 -8.95
N GLY A 118 -8.48 -8.35 -8.01
CA GLY A 118 -8.09 -8.02 -6.64
C GLY A 118 -7.46 -9.19 -5.88
N LEU A 119 -7.92 -10.42 -6.16
CA LEU A 119 -7.40 -11.64 -5.54
C LEU A 119 -5.98 -11.97 -6.03
N ARG A 120 -5.75 -11.86 -7.34
CA ARG A 120 -4.42 -12.07 -7.95
C ARG A 120 -3.40 -11.06 -7.44
N SER A 121 -3.79 -9.79 -7.35
CA SER A 121 -2.94 -8.74 -6.77
C SER A 121 -2.60 -9.02 -5.31
N ALA A 122 -3.56 -9.47 -4.49
CA ALA A 122 -3.29 -9.83 -3.10
C ALA A 122 -2.30 -10.99 -2.98
N GLN A 123 -2.44 -12.04 -3.79
CA GLN A 123 -1.49 -13.17 -3.84
C GLN A 123 -0.10 -12.72 -4.25
N LEU A 124 0.02 -11.85 -5.25
CA LEU A 124 1.29 -11.30 -5.68
C LEU A 124 1.96 -10.47 -4.57
N ILE A 125 1.19 -9.66 -3.83
CA ILE A 125 1.73 -8.92 -2.69
C ILE A 125 2.18 -9.86 -1.57
N LEU A 126 1.41 -10.91 -1.25
CA LEU A 126 1.81 -11.92 -0.26
C LEU A 126 3.15 -12.57 -0.64
N HIS A 127 3.32 -12.95 -1.91
CA HIS A 127 4.58 -13.45 -2.42
C HIS A 127 5.73 -12.45 -2.20
N TYR A 128 5.55 -11.16 -2.51
CA TYR A 128 6.60 -10.16 -2.26
C TYR A 128 6.91 -9.94 -0.78
N LEU A 129 5.93 -10.11 0.11
CA LEU A 129 6.15 -10.03 1.56
C LEU A 129 6.98 -11.22 2.08
N GLU A 130 6.84 -12.39 1.46
CA GLU A 130 7.67 -13.56 1.75
C GLU A 130 9.10 -13.36 1.23
N VAL A 131 9.25 -12.87 -0.01
CA VAL A 131 10.56 -12.61 -0.63
C VAL A 131 11.32 -11.46 0.06
N TYR A 132 10.60 -10.42 0.50
CA TYR A 132 11.18 -9.25 1.15
C TYR A 132 10.56 -9.02 2.53
N PRO A 133 11.03 -9.69 3.60
CA PRO A 133 10.45 -9.55 4.94
C PRO A 133 10.44 -8.12 5.49
N SER A 134 11.38 -7.28 5.03
CA SER A 134 11.47 -5.86 5.39
C SER A 134 10.40 -4.98 4.73
N LEU A 135 9.77 -5.43 3.63
CA LEU A 135 8.80 -4.69 2.84
C LEU A 135 7.63 -4.19 3.71
N LYS A 136 7.08 -5.05 4.58
CA LYS A 136 5.93 -4.70 5.43
C LYS A 136 6.19 -3.46 6.28
N TYR A 137 7.39 -3.29 6.82
CA TYR A 137 7.72 -2.17 7.69
C TYR A 137 7.77 -0.86 6.90
N LEU A 138 8.38 -0.87 5.71
CA LEU A 138 8.38 0.29 4.82
C LEU A 138 6.97 0.66 4.36
N VAL A 139 6.15 -0.35 4.01
CA VAL A 139 4.74 -0.12 3.65
C VAL A 139 4.00 0.58 4.78
N TYR A 140 4.11 0.14 6.04
CA TYR A 140 3.40 0.80 7.14
C TYR A 140 3.83 2.25 7.35
N VAL A 141 5.14 2.53 7.30
CA VAL A 141 5.66 3.89 7.47
C VAL A 141 5.16 4.79 6.34
N LEU A 142 5.36 4.38 5.09
CA LEU A 142 5.02 5.20 3.93
C LEU A 142 3.50 5.35 3.75
N LYS A 143 2.73 4.28 4.00
CA LYS A 143 1.27 4.34 3.93
C LYS A 143 0.70 5.31 4.95
N GLN A 144 1.21 5.32 6.19
CA GLN A 144 0.80 6.34 7.16
C GLN A 144 1.24 7.73 6.72
N TYR A 145 2.49 7.88 6.28
CA TYR A 145 3.03 9.16 5.86
C TYR A 145 2.17 9.80 4.76
N LEU A 146 1.71 9.01 3.80
CA LEU A 146 0.83 9.49 2.74
C LEU A 146 -0.60 9.72 3.23
N LEU A 147 -1.09 8.93 4.19
CA LEU A 147 -2.39 9.11 4.81
C LEU A 147 -2.50 10.47 5.52
N GLN A 148 -1.51 10.86 6.33
CA GLN A 148 -1.52 12.16 7.02
C GLN A 148 -1.42 13.37 6.06
N LEU A 149 -0.97 13.14 4.81
CA LEU A 149 -0.88 14.16 3.76
C LEU A 149 -2.09 14.17 2.82
N ASN A 150 -3.07 13.28 3.04
CA ASN A 150 -4.21 13.03 2.15
C ASN A 150 -3.75 12.68 0.70
N LEU A 151 -2.69 11.89 0.58
CA LEU A 151 -2.11 11.43 -0.69
C LEU A 151 -2.35 9.94 -0.96
N ASN A 152 -3.13 9.25 -0.12
CA ASN A 152 -3.39 7.81 -0.21
C ASN A 152 -4.67 7.43 -0.97
N GLU A 153 -5.42 8.42 -1.48
CA GLU A 153 -6.73 8.23 -2.12
C GLU A 153 -6.65 8.56 -3.62
N VAL A 154 -6.94 7.57 -4.46
CA VAL A 154 -6.80 7.68 -5.92
C VAL A 154 -7.83 8.64 -6.54
N TRP A 155 -9.05 8.66 -6.00
CA TRP A 155 -10.13 9.49 -6.55
C TRP A 155 -9.83 11.00 -6.40
N THR A 156 -9.06 11.39 -5.38
CA THR A 156 -8.53 12.76 -5.19
C THR A 156 -7.19 12.98 -5.89
N GLY A 157 -6.72 12.04 -6.71
CA GLY A 157 -5.44 12.14 -7.43
C GLY A 157 -4.22 11.60 -6.69
N GLY A 158 -4.38 11.03 -5.50
CA GLY A 158 -3.32 10.41 -4.73
C GLY A 158 -2.85 9.07 -5.31
N ILE A 159 -1.98 8.38 -4.58
CA ILE A 159 -1.44 7.07 -4.95
C ILE A 159 -2.20 5.93 -4.26
N SER A 160 -2.51 4.87 -5.01
CA SER A 160 -3.13 3.68 -4.44
C SER A 160 -2.14 2.91 -3.53
N SER A 161 -2.66 2.16 -2.56
CA SER A 161 -1.81 1.27 -1.75
C SER A 161 -1.07 0.24 -2.61
N TYR A 162 -1.70 -0.27 -3.67
CA TYR A 162 -1.08 -1.23 -4.58
C TYR A 162 0.09 -0.60 -5.36
N SER A 163 -0.10 0.59 -5.93
CA SER A 163 0.94 1.37 -6.61
C SER A 163 2.13 1.66 -5.69
N LEU A 164 1.89 2.08 -4.45
CA LEU A 164 2.95 2.29 -3.46
C LEU A 164 3.76 1.02 -3.19
N ILE A 165 3.09 -0.12 -3.03
CA ILE A 165 3.76 -1.40 -2.82
C ILE A 165 4.59 -1.80 -4.04
N LEU A 166 4.08 -1.59 -5.27
CA LEU A 166 4.85 -1.88 -6.48
C LEU A 166 6.07 -0.97 -6.64
N MET A 167 5.99 0.31 -6.24
CA MET A 167 7.16 1.18 -6.16
C MET A 167 8.23 0.64 -5.22
N LEU A 168 7.82 0.16 -4.03
CA LEU A 168 8.72 -0.45 -3.05
C LEU A 168 9.32 -1.77 -3.57
N VAL A 169 8.51 -2.62 -4.19
CA VAL A 169 8.98 -3.88 -4.78
C VAL A 169 9.99 -3.62 -5.89
N CYS A 170 9.73 -2.64 -6.77
CA CYS A 170 10.70 -2.25 -7.78
C CYS A 170 11.99 -1.73 -7.14
N PHE A 171 11.91 -0.92 -6.08
CA PHE A 171 13.07 -0.49 -5.30
C PHE A 171 13.87 -1.69 -4.76
N PHE A 172 13.22 -2.71 -4.19
CA PHE A 172 13.89 -3.93 -3.74
C PHE A 172 14.54 -4.70 -4.89
N GLN A 173 13.84 -4.85 -6.02
CA GLN A 173 14.29 -5.65 -7.17
C GLN A 173 15.42 -4.99 -7.96
N THR A 174 15.45 -3.65 -8.03
CA THR A 174 16.35 -2.92 -8.94
C THR A 174 17.45 -2.16 -8.22
N TYR A 175 17.11 -1.47 -7.12
CA TYR A 175 18.00 -0.53 -6.45
C TYR A 175 18.70 -1.25 -5.30
N TYR A 176 17.94 -1.84 -4.36
CA TYR A 176 18.51 -2.49 -3.18
C TYR A 176 19.34 -3.74 -3.51
N LYS A 177 18.93 -4.56 -4.49
CA LYS A 177 19.74 -5.70 -4.94
C LYS A 177 21.04 -5.29 -5.61
N LYS A 178 21.09 -4.13 -6.28
CA LYS A 178 22.30 -3.62 -6.93
C LYS A 178 23.23 -2.93 -5.94
N ASP A 179 22.70 -2.25 -4.92
CA ASP A 179 23.50 -1.50 -3.93
C ASP A 179 24.30 -2.35 -2.94
N GLN A 180 24.17 -3.68 -2.99
CA GLN A 180 25.15 -4.59 -2.40
C GLN A 180 26.52 -4.51 -3.12
N HIS A 181 26.56 -3.98 -4.36
CA HIS A 181 27.79 -3.66 -5.09
C HIS A 181 27.62 -2.42 -6.01
N SER A 182 28.30 -1.32 -5.64
CA SER A 182 28.90 -0.32 -6.56
C SER A 182 28.16 0.97 -7.03
N PHE A 183 27.23 1.57 -6.29
CA PHE A 183 26.78 2.95 -6.62
C PHE A 183 27.00 4.00 -5.51
N TRP A 184 27.16 3.57 -4.25
CA TRP A 184 27.12 4.48 -3.10
C TRP A 184 28.41 5.29 -2.82
N SER A 185 29.50 5.10 -3.58
CA SER A 185 30.76 5.80 -3.26
C SER A 185 30.76 7.29 -3.61
N SER A 186 29.74 7.81 -4.32
CA SER A 186 29.79 9.18 -4.88
C SER A 186 28.63 10.11 -4.53
N SER A 187 27.52 9.66 -3.92
CA SER A 187 26.36 10.56 -3.68
C SER A 187 25.90 10.72 -2.22
N LEU A 188 26.35 9.90 -1.28
CA LEU A 188 26.14 10.14 0.14
C LEU A 188 27.48 10.01 0.87
N SER A 189 27.87 11.07 1.61
CA SER A 189 29.15 11.13 2.31
C SER A 189 29.34 9.86 3.14
N SER A 190 30.49 9.20 2.99
CA SER A 190 30.92 8.02 3.75
C SER A 190 30.76 8.17 5.28
N SER A 191 30.65 9.40 5.78
CA SER A 191 30.35 9.79 7.16
C SER A 191 28.94 9.40 7.66
N PHE A 192 27.95 9.23 6.77
CA PHE A 192 26.55 8.96 7.14
C PHE A 192 26.30 7.47 7.44
N LEU A 193 26.82 6.58 6.59
CA LEU A 193 26.66 5.13 6.77
C LEU A 193 27.47 4.58 7.95
N SER A 194 28.59 5.22 8.29
CA SER A 194 29.36 4.90 9.51
C SER A 194 28.60 5.27 10.80
N GLY A 195 27.74 6.30 10.76
CA GLY A 195 26.88 6.69 11.89
C GLY A 195 25.67 5.76 12.10
N LEU A 196 25.11 5.19 11.02
CA LEU A 196 23.96 4.27 11.11
C LEU A 196 24.34 2.84 11.53
N SER A 197 25.57 2.42 11.28
CA SER A 197 26.07 1.07 11.62
C SER A 197 26.61 0.93 13.05
N THR A 198 26.86 2.05 13.75
CA THR A 198 27.52 2.06 15.07
C THR A 198 26.56 2.09 16.28
N SER A 199 25.24 2.11 16.06
CA SER A 199 24.25 2.21 17.15
C SER A 199 23.87 0.88 17.83
N SER A 200 24.62 -0.21 17.58
CA SER A 200 24.47 -1.49 18.31
C SER A 200 25.78 -1.91 18.99
N SER A 201 26.28 -1.11 19.94
CA SER A 201 27.13 -1.56 21.05
C SER A 201 27.41 -0.40 22.01
N ALA A 202 26.59 -0.25 23.05
CA ALA A 202 26.91 0.64 24.15
C ALA A 202 27.90 -0.05 25.10
N THR A 203 29.17 0.32 25.05
CA THR A 203 30.11 0.14 26.18
C THR A 203 30.60 1.51 26.62
N ILE A 204 30.29 1.83 27.88
CA ILE A 204 30.62 3.09 28.56
C ILE A 204 32.14 3.18 28.78
N LYS A 205 32.76 4.31 28.44
CA LYS A 205 33.94 4.85 29.16
C LYS A 205 34.17 6.35 28.91
N THR A 206 33.93 7.11 29.97
CA THR A 206 34.63 8.29 30.54
C THR A 206 35.45 9.25 29.64
N THR A 207 35.07 10.52 29.75
CA THR A 207 35.76 11.82 29.52
C THR A 207 37.21 11.92 30.05
N PRO A 208 38.08 12.87 29.60
CA PRO A 208 37.83 14.33 29.66
C PRO A 208 38.45 15.34 28.64
N SER A 209 37.74 16.48 28.53
CA SER A 209 38.16 17.90 28.55
C SER A 209 38.80 18.67 27.36
N SER A 210 38.31 19.93 27.23
CA SER A 210 38.87 21.17 26.64
C SER A 210 38.80 21.31 25.10
N SER A 211 38.55 22.47 24.45
CA SER A 211 38.52 23.89 24.83
C SER A 211 37.86 24.75 23.72
N LEU A 212 37.50 25.99 24.09
CA LEU A 212 36.85 27.09 23.36
C LEU A 212 37.34 27.42 21.93
N LYS A 213 36.44 27.96 21.07
CA LYS A 213 36.48 29.38 20.59
C LYS A 213 35.31 29.78 19.67
N ASN A 214 35.03 31.09 19.71
CA ASN A 214 33.94 31.89 19.13
C ASN A 214 34.02 32.18 17.61
N GLY A 215 32.89 32.63 17.03
CA GLY A 215 32.83 33.61 15.92
C GLY A 215 31.58 33.45 15.03
N THR A 216 30.51 34.25 15.20
CA THR A 216 30.09 35.44 14.38
C THR A 216 29.91 35.17 12.88
N THR A 217 28.64 35.11 12.43
CA THR A 217 27.87 36.08 11.60
C THR A 217 28.09 35.94 10.10
N ASP A 218 27.03 35.71 9.32
CA ASP A 218 26.52 36.68 8.34
C ASP A 218 25.34 36.12 7.54
N ASP A 219 24.36 37.02 7.36
CA ASP A 219 23.19 36.94 6.49
C ASP A 219 23.57 36.78 5.01
N CYS A 220 22.70 36.12 4.23
CA CYS A 220 22.27 36.71 2.96
C CYS A 220 20.99 36.07 2.41
N SER A 221 19.93 36.88 2.38
CA SER A 221 18.68 36.70 1.64
C SER A 221 18.84 37.14 0.18
N SER A 222 18.24 36.40 -0.77
CA SER A 222 17.54 36.90 -1.98
C SER A 222 17.17 35.72 -2.90
N LEU A 223 15.89 35.42 -3.08
CA LEU A 223 14.99 35.92 -4.13
C LEU A 223 15.40 35.51 -5.55
N THR A 224 14.61 34.60 -6.15
CA THR A 224 14.21 34.70 -7.57
C THR A 224 12.82 34.09 -7.75
N SER A 225 11.90 34.98 -8.14
CA SER A 225 10.57 34.76 -8.71
C SER A 225 10.64 34.19 -10.13
N TYR A 226 9.57 33.52 -10.62
CA TYR A 226 8.97 33.56 -11.99
C TYR A 226 7.85 32.48 -12.10
N PRO A 227 6.92 32.51 -13.07
CA PRO A 227 5.61 33.15 -12.91
C PRO A 227 4.42 32.17 -13.09
N SER A 228 3.25 32.68 -12.72
CA SER A 228 1.91 32.14 -12.98
C SER A 228 1.54 32.12 -14.46
N SER A 229 0.89 31.05 -14.93
CA SER A 229 -0.03 31.10 -16.07
C SER A 229 -1.25 30.21 -15.84
N SER A 230 -2.39 30.77 -16.26
CA SER A 230 -3.77 30.37 -16.02
C SER A 230 -4.33 29.46 -17.11
N ALA A 231 -5.21 28.56 -16.68
CA ALA A 231 -6.45 28.06 -17.29
C ALA A 231 -6.59 28.00 -18.83
N ALA A 232 -6.95 26.80 -19.32
CA ALA A 232 -7.82 26.66 -20.48
C ALA A 232 -8.74 25.44 -20.31
N SER A 233 -10.02 25.73 -20.19
CA SER A 233 -11.18 24.86 -20.37
C SER A 233 -11.39 24.56 -21.86
N CYS A 234 -11.63 23.31 -22.24
CA CYS A 234 -12.25 22.99 -23.52
C CYS A 234 -13.30 21.87 -23.35
N ILE A 235 -14.51 22.23 -23.78
CA ILE A 235 -15.68 21.41 -24.06
C ILE A 235 -15.62 21.02 -25.54
N SER A 236 -15.89 19.76 -25.88
CA SER A 236 -16.47 19.28 -27.16
C SER A 236 -16.31 17.75 -27.19
N SER A 237 -17.38 16.98 -26.98
CA SER A 237 -18.41 16.56 -27.93
C SER A 237 -18.02 15.32 -28.73
N ASP A 238 -19.00 14.41 -28.72
CA ASP A 238 -19.16 13.15 -29.43
C ASP A 238 -18.41 13.02 -30.75
N ASP A 239 -17.77 11.88 -30.94
CA ASP A 239 -17.76 11.22 -32.25
C ASP A 239 -17.74 9.71 -32.07
N ASN A 240 -18.82 9.10 -32.57
CA ASN A 240 -18.98 7.68 -32.81
C ASN A 240 -17.87 7.21 -33.75
N ASN A 241 -17.12 6.18 -33.35
CA ASN A 241 -16.64 5.25 -34.35
C ASN A 241 -16.60 3.81 -33.84
N SER A 242 -17.47 3.04 -34.48
CA SER A 242 -17.55 1.59 -34.46
C SER A 242 -16.24 0.98 -34.96
N CYS A 243 -15.67 0.06 -34.19
CA CYS A 243 -14.81 -0.99 -34.71
C CYS A 243 -15.11 -2.26 -33.93
N GLY A 244 -15.96 -3.09 -34.51
CA GLY A 244 -16.00 -4.49 -34.15
C GLY A 244 -14.69 -5.17 -34.56
N ASN A 245 -14.22 -6.10 -33.74
CA ASN A 245 -13.75 -7.35 -34.30
C ASN A 245 -13.78 -8.46 -33.27
N ASN A 246 -14.40 -9.55 -33.71
CA ASN A 246 -14.29 -10.88 -33.16
C ASN A 246 -12.83 -11.32 -33.19
N ASN A 247 -12.37 -11.96 -32.11
CA ASN A 247 -11.82 -13.31 -32.20
C ASN A 247 -11.71 -13.89 -30.78
N SER A 248 -12.51 -14.94 -30.62
CA SER A 248 -12.30 -16.05 -29.72
C SER A 248 -10.88 -16.58 -29.82
N ASP A 249 -10.19 -16.71 -28.70
CA ASP A 249 -9.31 -17.85 -28.42
C ASP A 249 -9.39 -18.12 -26.92
N LEU A 250 -10.03 -19.25 -26.61
CA LEU A 250 -10.21 -19.83 -25.29
C LEU A 250 -8.99 -20.72 -25.05
N ASP A 251 -8.17 -20.38 -24.07
CA ASP A 251 -7.24 -21.32 -23.46
C ASP A 251 -7.64 -21.52 -21.99
N ASP A 252 -8.31 -22.66 -21.78
CA ASP A 252 -8.69 -23.23 -20.49
C ASP A 252 -7.45 -23.83 -19.81
N ASP A 253 -6.97 -23.22 -18.73
CA ASP A 253 -6.03 -23.87 -17.81
C ASP A 253 -6.73 -24.19 -16.48
N HIS A 254 -7.17 -25.45 -16.39
CA HIS A 254 -7.62 -26.11 -15.18
C HIS A 254 -6.46 -26.29 -14.19
N PHE A 255 -6.42 -25.49 -13.12
CA PHE A 255 -5.64 -25.81 -11.93
C PHE A 255 -6.50 -26.54 -10.89
N ASN A 256 -6.28 -27.86 -10.78
CA ASN A 256 -6.91 -28.74 -9.82
C ASN A 256 -6.40 -28.46 -8.39
N ASN A 257 -7.35 -28.21 -7.48
CA ASN A 257 -7.15 -28.18 -6.03
C ASN A 257 -7.07 -29.61 -5.48
N GLY A 258 -6.00 -29.90 -4.74
CA GLY A 258 -5.85 -31.15 -3.99
C GLY A 258 -5.17 -30.90 -2.64
N LEU A 259 -5.90 -30.36 -1.67
CA LEU A 259 -5.54 -30.44 -0.25
C LEU A 259 -6.32 -31.61 0.37
N SER A 260 -5.61 -32.68 0.73
CA SER A 260 -6.11 -33.69 1.66
C SER A 260 -5.14 -33.79 2.84
N ALA A 261 -5.72 -33.88 4.03
CA ALA A 261 -5.03 -33.83 5.30
C ALA A 261 -4.72 -35.24 5.84
N ALA A 262 -3.62 -35.29 6.57
CA ALA A 262 -3.35 -36.07 7.78
C ALA A 262 -2.68 -37.47 7.70
N ASN A 263 -1.61 -37.52 8.52
CA ASN A 263 -1.08 -38.62 9.33
C ASN A 263 -0.13 -39.65 8.70
N SER A 264 1.16 -39.52 9.04
CA SER A 264 1.89 -40.59 9.73
C SER A 264 3.20 -40.08 10.33
N SER A 265 3.39 -40.45 11.59
CA SER A 265 4.62 -40.40 12.37
C SER A 265 5.74 -41.20 11.72
N ASN A 266 6.95 -40.63 11.66
CA ASN A 266 8.18 -41.38 11.91
C ASN A 266 9.36 -40.46 12.24
N SER A 267 9.99 -40.79 13.35
CA SER A 267 11.25 -40.27 13.86
C SER A 267 12.43 -40.79 13.03
N SER A 268 13.25 -39.87 12.50
CA SER A 268 14.63 -40.18 12.16
C SER A 268 15.46 -38.90 12.16
N SER A 269 16.38 -38.83 13.11
CA SER A 269 17.46 -37.85 13.23
C SER A 269 18.29 -37.80 11.95
N CYS A 270 18.40 -36.61 11.34
CA CYS A 270 19.39 -36.34 10.31
C CYS A 270 20.08 -35.02 10.63
N THR A 271 21.36 -35.12 10.95
CA THR A 271 22.32 -34.04 11.17
C THR A 271 22.47 -33.21 9.90
N THR A 272 21.99 -31.96 9.90
CA THR A 272 22.27 -31.00 8.85
C THR A 272 23.44 -30.11 9.26
N SER A 273 24.52 -30.23 8.49
CA SER A 273 25.69 -29.38 8.49
C SER A 273 25.31 -27.91 8.28
N SER A 274 25.62 -27.10 9.28
CA SER A 274 25.42 -25.65 9.31
C SER A 274 26.23 -24.95 8.21
N THR A 275 25.56 -24.53 7.13
CA THR A 275 26.08 -23.48 6.27
C THR A 275 25.72 -22.14 6.89
N ASN A 276 26.71 -21.50 7.52
CA ASN A 276 26.61 -20.13 8.00
C ASN A 276 26.41 -19.18 6.81
N SER A 277 25.17 -18.96 6.37
CA SER A 277 24.82 -17.74 5.65
C SER A 277 24.63 -16.66 6.71
N THR A 278 25.60 -15.75 6.79
CA THR A 278 25.48 -14.53 7.59
C THR A 278 24.31 -13.73 7.04
N VAL A 279 23.15 -13.83 7.69
CA VAL A 279 21.99 -12.97 7.41
C VAL A 279 22.40 -11.55 7.77
N GLU A 280 22.87 -10.81 6.78
CA GLU A 280 23.16 -9.39 6.92
C GLU A 280 21.86 -8.70 7.34
N HIS A 281 21.86 -8.12 8.54
CA HIS A 281 20.65 -7.50 9.09
C HIS A 281 20.23 -6.32 8.22
N ALA A 282 19.14 -6.49 7.49
CA ALA A 282 18.52 -5.44 6.69
C ALA A 282 18.29 -4.15 7.52
N ASN A 283 19.02 -3.09 7.20
CA ASN A 283 18.87 -1.80 7.88
C ASN A 283 17.64 -1.06 7.35
N LEU A 284 16.52 -1.18 8.08
CA LEU A 284 15.24 -0.55 7.71
C LEU A 284 15.32 0.98 7.60
N GLY A 285 16.18 1.63 8.39
CA GLY A 285 16.37 3.07 8.34
C GLY A 285 17.04 3.50 7.03
N HIS A 286 18.10 2.79 6.64
CA HIS A 286 18.75 2.98 5.35
C HIS A 286 17.77 2.73 4.19
N MET A 287 17.05 1.61 4.19
CA MET A 287 16.07 1.31 3.13
C MET A 287 15.00 2.40 2.98
N LEU A 288 14.49 2.93 4.10
CA LEU A 288 13.50 4.01 4.08
C LEU A 288 14.08 5.28 3.46
N ILE A 289 15.28 5.69 3.88
CA ILE A 289 15.95 6.90 3.39
C ILE A 289 16.27 6.74 1.90
N SER A 290 16.83 5.62 1.47
CA SER A 290 17.15 5.33 0.07
C SER A 290 15.90 5.29 -0.82
N PHE A 291 14.77 4.75 -0.31
CA PHE A 291 13.51 4.79 -1.05
C PHE A 291 13.03 6.24 -1.26
N LEU A 292 13.06 7.05 -0.19
CA LEU A 292 12.63 8.45 -0.24
C LEU A 292 13.55 9.30 -1.11
N GLU A 293 14.85 9.00 -1.10
CA GLU A 293 15.85 9.62 -1.97
C GLU A 293 15.58 9.27 -3.44
N LEU A 294 15.45 7.99 -3.75
CA LEU A 294 15.17 7.54 -5.12
C LEU A 294 13.92 8.23 -5.67
N TYR A 295 12.79 8.13 -4.97
CA TYR A 295 11.51 8.63 -5.50
C TYR A 295 11.24 10.11 -5.20
N GLY A 296 11.97 10.75 -4.30
CA GLY A 296 11.86 12.19 -4.01
C GLY A 296 12.94 13.06 -4.67
N VAL A 297 14.06 12.48 -5.11
CA VAL A 297 15.20 13.22 -5.66
C VAL A 297 15.52 12.78 -7.09
N TYR A 298 15.70 11.48 -7.31
CA TYR A 298 16.35 10.99 -8.54
C TYR A 298 15.39 10.45 -9.61
N PHE A 299 14.23 9.92 -9.22
CA PHE A 299 13.34 9.24 -10.15
C PHE A 299 12.75 10.23 -11.15
N ASN A 300 13.02 9.98 -12.43
CA ASN A 300 12.52 10.83 -13.51
C ASN A 300 11.08 10.46 -13.87
N TYR A 301 10.12 11.03 -13.14
CA TYR A 301 8.70 10.87 -13.39
C TYR A 301 8.27 11.29 -14.80
N VAL A 302 9.02 12.12 -15.53
CA VAL A 302 8.62 12.50 -16.89
C VAL A 302 8.93 11.36 -17.87
N LYS A 303 10.12 10.77 -17.77
CA LYS A 303 10.64 9.82 -18.76
C LYS A 303 10.45 8.35 -18.42
N LEU A 304 10.34 8.01 -17.12
CA LEU A 304 10.42 6.61 -16.68
C LEU A 304 9.10 6.09 -16.12
N GLY A 305 8.75 4.87 -16.52
CA GLY A 305 7.73 4.04 -15.90
C GLY A 305 8.36 2.94 -15.04
N ILE A 306 7.55 2.35 -14.16
CA ILE A 306 7.97 1.32 -13.21
C ILE A 306 7.41 -0.03 -13.67
N ARG A 307 8.29 -1.03 -13.74
CA ARG A 307 7.91 -2.42 -13.96
C ARG A 307 8.51 -3.31 -12.86
N VAL A 308 7.69 -4.21 -12.34
CA VAL A 308 8.11 -5.23 -11.38
C VAL A 308 8.21 -6.59 -12.07
N GLN A 309 9.14 -7.43 -11.62
CA GLN A 309 9.25 -8.83 -12.05
C GLN A 309 8.30 -9.68 -11.20
N THR A 310 7.48 -10.51 -11.85
CA THR A 310 6.51 -11.38 -11.17
C THR A 310 6.92 -12.85 -11.24
N PRO A 311 6.43 -13.71 -10.32
CA PRO A 311 6.66 -15.15 -10.40
C PRO A 311 6.15 -15.80 -11.70
N HIS A 312 5.09 -15.24 -12.28
CA HIS A 312 4.45 -15.74 -13.49
C HIS A 312 5.19 -15.31 -14.77
N GLN A 313 6.08 -14.32 -14.67
CA GLN A 313 6.91 -13.81 -15.77
C GLN A 313 8.38 -13.69 -15.30
N PRO A 314 9.06 -14.79 -14.98
CA PRO A 314 10.42 -14.76 -14.43
C PRO A 314 11.43 -14.16 -15.41
N ASP A 315 11.22 -14.34 -16.71
CA ASP A 315 12.13 -13.80 -17.74
C ASP A 315 11.94 -12.31 -18.01
N ARG A 316 10.93 -11.69 -17.38
CA ARG A 316 10.63 -10.26 -17.55
C ARG A 316 11.23 -9.46 -16.41
N PRO A 317 12.38 -8.78 -16.60
CA PRO A 317 13.06 -8.11 -15.51
C PRO A 317 12.30 -6.88 -15.02
N ALA A 318 12.38 -6.66 -13.71
CA ALA A 318 12.01 -5.41 -13.08
C ALA A 318 12.91 -4.28 -13.57
N GLY A 319 12.39 -3.06 -13.61
CA GLY A 319 13.18 -1.94 -14.10
C GLY A 319 12.42 -0.63 -14.18
N PHE A 320 13.20 0.43 -14.41
CA PHE A 320 12.70 1.71 -14.89
C PHE A 320 12.76 1.68 -16.40
N ILE A 321 11.59 1.77 -17.03
CA ILE A 321 11.43 1.61 -18.47
C ILE A 321 11.13 2.96 -19.07
N ASP A 322 11.69 3.26 -20.23
CA ASP A 322 11.34 4.49 -20.93
C ASP A 322 9.83 4.47 -21.25
N LYS A 323 9.14 5.55 -20.92
CA LYS A 323 7.71 5.61 -21.15
C LYS A 323 7.39 5.56 -22.65
N GLU A 324 8.23 6.10 -23.52
CA GLU A 324 8.07 5.98 -24.97
C GLU A 324 8.05 4.51 -25.43
N GLU A 325 8.80 3.63 -24.76
CA GLU A 325 8.75 2.18 -25.00
C GLU A 325 7.43 1.57 -24.49
N LEU A 326 6.98 1.97 -23.29
CA LEU A 326 5.71 1.50 -22.72
C LEU A 326 4.51 1.92 -23.56
N PHE A 327 4.51 3.14 -24.10
CA PHE A 327 3.41 3.66 -24.92
C PHE A 327 3.21 2.90 -26.22
N LYS A 328 4.26 2.30 -26.79
CA LYS A 328 4.11 1.41 -27.95
C LYS A 328 3.24 0.18 -27.64
N ASN A 329 3.22 -0.24 -26.38
CA ASN A 329 2.49 -1.42 -25.92
C ASN A 329 1.11 -1.09 -25.32
N PHE A 330 0.84 0.15 -24.95
CA PHE A 330 -0.44 0.56 -24.37
C PHE A 330 -1.50 0.76 -25.46
N CYS A 331 -2.64 0.07 -25.34
CA CYS A 331 -3.73 0.10 -26.33
C CYS A 331 -4.39 1.49 -26.51
N CYS A 332 -4.21 2.40 -25.56
CA CYS A 332 -4.84 3.70 -25.60
C CYS A 332 -3.95 4.72 -26.32
N GLY A 333 -4.25 4.98 -27.59
CA GLY A 333 -3.69 6.09 -28.38
C GLY A 333 -4.14 7.49 -27.89
N HIS A 334 -4.35 7.70 -26.59
CA HIS A 334 -4.81 8.97 -26.03
C HIS A 334 -3.69 9.77 -25.35
N ARG A 335 -3.75 11.06 -25.66
CA ARG A 335 -2.82 12.16 -25.36
C ARG A 335 -2.74 12.46 -23.86
N THR A 336 -1.74 11.92 -23.19
CA THR A 336 -0.90 12.56 -22.15
C THR A 336 -0.30 11.47 -21.28
N ILE A 337 1.00 11.56 -21.09
CA ILE A 337 1.75 10.62 -20.28
C ILE A 337 1.42 10.91 -18.81
N SER A 338 0.87 9.94 -18.10
CA SER A 338 0.66 10.03 -16.64
C SER A 338 2.00 10.36 -15.96
N ASN A 339 2.01 11.24 -14.95
CA ASN A 339 3.24 11.60 -14.26
C ASN A 339 3.87 10.36 -13.58
N LEU A 340 3.08 9.58 -12.85
CA LEU A 340 3.47 8.26 -12.40
C LEU A 340 2.92 7.22 -13.37
N CYS A 341 3.79 6.35 -13.89
CA CYS A 341 3.43 5.23 -14.75
C CYS A 341 3.95 3.94 -14.11
N ILE A 342 3.05 3.00 -13.83
CA ILE A 342 3.36 1.69 -13.26
C ILE A 342 2.64 0.65 -14.10
N VAL A 343 3.40 -0.24 -14.72
CA VAL A 343 2.86 -1.34 -15.54
C VAL A 343 2.10 -2.31 -14.65
N ASP A 344 0.85 -2.63 -15.02
CA ASP A 344 0.07 -3.65 -14.33
C ASP A 344 0.78 -5.01 -14.47
N PRO A 345 1.12 -5.69 -13.35
CA PRO A 345 1.75 -7.00 -13.38
C PRO A 345 0.96 -8.08 -14.10
N PHE A 346 -0.35 -7.90 -14.28
CA PHE A 346 -1.24 -8.86 -14.96
C PHE A 346 -1.76 -8.36 -16.32
N ASN A 347 -1.44 -7.12 -16.71
CA ASN A 347 -1.84 -6.54 -17.99
C ASN A 347 -0.81 -5.50 -18.43
N ASP A 348 0.15 -5.91 -19.25
CA ASP A 348 1.22 -5.03 -19.70
C ASP A 348 0.78 -3.85 -20.59
N LYS A 349 -0.50 -3.81 -20.97
CA LYS A 349 -1.11 -2.71 -21.72
C LYS A 349 -1.77 -1.66 -20.82
N ASN A 350 -1.71 -1.86 -19.51
CA ASN A 350 -2.38 -1.01 -18.52
C ASN A 350 -1.37 -0.33 -17.59
N ASP A 351 -1.49 0.99 -17.48
CA ASP A 351 -0.89 1.76 -16.38
C ASP A 351 -1.89 1.87 -15.23
N ILE A 352 -1.54 1.30 -14.08
CA ILE A 352 -2.40 1.28 -12.88
C ILE A 352 -2.40 2.61 -12.11
N SER A 353 -1.50 3.54 -12.47
CA SER A 353 -1.32 4.83 -11.81
C SER A 353 -1.85 6.03 -12.60
N LYS A 354 -2.60 5.79 -13.69
CA LYS A 354 -3.23 6.84 -14.53
C LYS A 354 -3.99 7.90 -13.72
N ALA A 355 -4.67 7.48 -12.65
CA ALA A 355 -5.47 8.36 -11.81
C ALA A 355 -4.66 9.11 -10.73
N SER A 356 -3.35 8.85 -10.59
CA SER A 356 -2.48 9.49 -9.58
C SER A 356 -1.91 10.84 -10.07
N TRP A 357 -2.78 11.78 -10.45
CA TRP A 357 -2.38 13.06 -11.03
C TRP A 357 -1.69 14.03 -10.05
N LEU A 358 -1.81 13.82 -8.73
CA LEU A 358 -1.04 14.54 -7.70
C LEU A 358 0.40 14.02 -7.51
N THR A 359 0.94 13.29 -8.49
CA THR A 359 2.33 12.80 -8.47
C THR A 359 3.37 13.90 -8.16
N PRO A 360 3.26 15.16 -8.66
CA PRO A 360 4.21 16.21 -8.26
C PRO A 360 4.20 16.47 -6.75
N LYS A 361 3.02 16.48 -6.12
CA LYS A 361 2.87 16.65 -4.67
C LYS A 361 3.39 15.42 -3.91
N LEU A 362 3.21 14.21 -4.46
CA LEU A 362 3.81 12.98 -3.94
C LEU A 362 5.34 13.05 -3.93
N ASN A 363 5.94 13.47 -5.03
CA ASN A 363 7.39 13.65 -5.15
C ASN A 363 7.90 14.67 -4.11
N SER A 364 7.29 15.85 -4.03
CA SER A 364 7.64 16.86 -3.02
C SER A 364 7.52 16.31 -1.59
N ALA A 365 6.48 15.52 -1.29
CA ALA A 365 6.31 14.90 0.02
C ALA A 365 7.43 13.89 0.33
N PHE A 366 7.86 13.08 -0.64
CA PHE A 366 8.98 12.15 -0.46
C PHE A 366 10.30 12.89 -0.28
N ARG A 367 10.54 13.96 -1.06
CA ARG A 367 11.71 14.82 -0.91
C ARG A 367 11.79 15.44 0.48
N GLU A 368 10.69 16.03 0.94
CA GLU A 368 10.62 16.66 2.26
C GLU A 368 10.87 15.64 3.38
N ALA A 369 10.33 14.42 3.26
CA ALA A 369 10.61 13.36 4.22
C ALA A 369 12.09 12.94 4.21
N PHE A 370 12.70 12.82 3.03
CA PHE A 370 14.13 12.56 2.89
C PHE A 370 14.97 13.64 3.59
N ASP A 371 14.74 14.92 3.27
CA ASP A 371 15.48 16.05 3.84
C ASP A 371 15.35 16.10 5.38
N LYS A 372 14.13 15.92 5.91
CA LYS A 372 13.85 15.89 7.36
C LYS A 372 14.57 14.74 8.07
N LEU A 373 14.56 13.55 7.49
CA LEU A 373 15.23 12.38 8.08
C LEU A 373 16.75 12.53 8.01
N LEU A 374 17.28 13.02 6.89
CA LEU A 374 18.72 13.24 6.70
C LEU A 374 19.27 14.28 7.69
N GLN A 375 18.56 15.39 7.85
CA GLN A 375 18.90 16.41 8.85
C GLN A 375 18.90 15.82 10.27
N SER A 376 17.84 15.08 10.61
CA SER A 376 17.69 14.50 11.96
C SER A 376 18.78 13.49 12.33
N VAL A 377 19.25 12.71 11.35
CA VAL A 377 20.38 11.79 11.57
C VAL A 377 21.69 12.55 11.76
N SER A 378 21.88 13.67 11.06
CA SER A 378 23.06 14.53 11.19
C SER A 378 23.13 15.20 12.56
N ASP A 379 21.98 15.62 13.10
CA ASP A 379 21.85 16.31 14.38
C ASP A 379 22.05 15.39 15.61
N GLN A 380 21.82 14.08 15.48
CA GLN A 380 21.90 13.10 16.59
C GLN A 380 23.31 12.91 17.17
N ASN A 381 24.35 13.47 16.56
CA ASN A 381 25.65 13.63 17.21
C ASN A 381 25.60 14.56 18.45
N THR A 382 24.48 15.25 18.68
CA THR A 382 24.24 16.10 19.87
C THR A 382 23.20 15.47 20.79
N THR A 383 23.66 14.73 21.79
CA THR A 383 22.86 13.81 22.61
C THR A 383 21.98 14.54 23.64
N LEU A 384 20.68 14.69 23.38
CA LEU A 384 19.69 15.04 24.41
C LEU A 384 18.81 13.82 24.72
N LYS A 385 18.84 13.36 25.98
CA LYS A 385 18.13 12.16 26.48
C LYS A 385 16.60 12.15 26.27
N ASN A 386 16.01 13.28 25.86
CA ASN A 386 14.56 13.46 25.66
C ASN A 386 14.21 13.93 24.23
N ALA A 387 15.12 13.77 23.26
CA ALA A 387 14.83 14.15 21.89
C ALA A 387 13.69 13.28 21.30
N PRO A 388 12.75 13.86 20.54
CA PRO A 388 11.72 13.09 19.86
C PRO A 388 12.36 12.12 18.86
N SER A 389 11.73 10.96 18.65
CA SER A 389 12.25 9.95 17.72
C SER A 389 12.44 10.52 16.31
N ILE A 390 13.48 10.08 15.58
CA ILE A 390 13.74 10.51 14.20
C ILE A 390 12.48 10.34 13.33
N LEU A 391 11.81 9.20 13.47
CA LEU A 391 10.61 8.88 12.70
C LEU A 391 9.43 9.82 13.02
N SER A 392 9.35 10.37 14.23
CA SER A 392 8.28 11.33 14.59
C SER A 392 8.39 12.68 13.87
N LYS A 393 9.50 12.95 13.17
CA LYS A 393 9.65 14.14 12.31
C LYS A 393 8.82 14.05 11.04
N ILE A 394 8.54 12.84 10.58
CA ILE A 394 7.72 12.60 9.41
C ILE A 394 6.42 11.90 9.75
N LEU A 395 6.30 11.16 10.87
CA LEU A 395 5.08 10.47 11.24
C LEU A 395 4.39 11.09 12.45
N SER A 396 3.08 11.24 12.32
CA SER A 396 2.18 11.58 13.43
C SER A 396 1.01 10.59 13.48
N VAL A 397 0.48 10.38 14.69
CA VAL A 397 -0.76 9.62 14.92
C VAL A 397 -1.79 10.58 15.51
N SER A 398 -2.91 10.74 14.82
CA SER A 398 -3.96 11.66 15.26
C SER A 398 -4.68 11.15 16.52
N GLU A 399 -5.19 12.08 17.33
CA GLU A 399 -6.01 11.71 18.50
C GLU A 399 -7.30 11.00 18.08
N SER A 400 -7.85 11.30 16.90
CA SER A 400 -8.98 10.58 16.32
C SER A 400 -8.65 9.09 16.09
N THR A 401 -7.44 8.80 15.59
CA THR A 401 -6.95 7.43 15.42
C THR A 401 -6.84 6.75 16.79
N LEU A 402 -6.21 7.39 17.78
CA LEU A 402 -6.05 6.81 19.12
C LEU A 402 -7.39 6.54 19.79
N THR A 403 -8.33 7.48 19.68
CA THR A 403 -9.69 7.35 20.23
C THR A 403 -10.43 6.18 19.60
N TYR A 404 -10.39 6.06 18.28
CA TYR A 404 -10.99 4.92 17.57
C TYR A 404 -10.39 3.59 18.02
N ARG A 405 -9.05 3.49 18.13
CA ARG A 405 -8.37 2.27 18.60
C ARG A 405 -8.81 1.88 20.01
N ARG A 406 -8.91 2.85 20.93
CA ARG A 406 -9.43 2.62 22.30
C ARG A 406 -10.87 2.12 22.27
N ARG A 407 -11.72 2.68 21.40
CA ARG A 407 -13.12 2.25 21.25
C ARG A 407 -13.23 0.81 20.73
N LEU A 408 -12.48 0.43 19.68
CA LEU A 408 -12.47 -0.95 19.20
C LEU A 408 -12.06 -1.93 20.29
N ARG A 409 -11.06 -1.56 21.10
CA ARG A 409 -10.61 -2.37 22.23
C ARG A 409 -11.69 -2.54 23.31
N SER A 410 -12.49 -1.51 23.58
CA SER A 410 -13.64 -1.61 24.48
C SER A 410 -14.66 -2.61 23.94
N ILE A 411 -15.06 -2.45 22.68
CA ILE A 411 -16.03 -3.34 22.02
C ILE A 411 -15.55 -4.80 22.06
N TYR A 412 -14.25 -5.04 21.80
CA TYR A 412 -13.68 -6.38 21.91
C TYR A 412 -13.88 -6.97 23.31
N ARG A 413 -13.57 -6.20 24.37
CA ARG A 413 -13.72 -6.64 25.77
C ARG A 413 -15.18 -6.92 26.12
N ASP A 414 -16.09 -6.06 25.68
CA ASP A 414 -17.53 -6.21 25.93
C ASP A 414 -18.05 -7.51 25.29
N ASN A 415 -17.66 -7.79 24.04
CA ASN A 415 -18.03 -9.02 23.34
C ASN A 415 -17.48 -10.29 24.03
N GLN A 416 -16.29 -10.22 24.64
CA GLN A 416 -15.75 -11.35 25.41
C GLN A 416 -16.52 -11.59 26.71
N ASN A 417 -16.98 -10.53 27.37
CA ASN A 417 -17.76 -10.64 28.60
C ASN A 417 -19.16 -11.20 28.33
N GLU A 418 -19.82 -10.76 27.25
CA GLU A 418 -21.10 -11.33 26.81
C GLU A 418 -20.98 -12.85 26.55
N GLN A 419 -19.95 -13.30 25.85
CA GLN A 419 -19.73 -14.72 25.58
C GLN A 419 -19.48 -15.55 26.85
N ARG A 420 -18.87 -14.96 27.88
CA ARG A 420 -18.66 -15.61 29.18
C ARG A 420 -19.92 -15.69 30.04
N THR A 421 -20.88 -14.80 29.80
CA THR A 421 -22.13 -14.74 30.59
C THR A 421 -23.20 -15.69 30.02
N VAL A 422 -23.06 -16.09 28.75
CA VAL A 422 -23.96 -17.02 28.03
C VAL A 422 -23.51 -18.49 28.14
N ARG A 423 -22.30 -18.76 28.64
CA ARG A 423 -21.79 -20.10 28.99
C ARG A 423 -21.96 -20.34 30.47
#